data_AF-A0A7T8KGA3-F1
#
_entry.id   AF-A0A7T8KGA3-F1
#
_cell.length_a   1.000
_cell.length_b   1.000
_cell.length_c   1.000
_cell.angle_alpha   90.00
_cell.angle_beta   90.00
_cell.angle_gamma   90.00
#
_symmetry.space_group_name_H-M   'P 1'
#
loop_
_entity.id
_entity.type
_entity.pdbx_description
1 polymer ?
#
loop_
_entity_poly.entity_id
_entity_poly.type
_entity_poly.pdbx_seq_one_letter_code
_entity_poly.pdbx_strand_id
1 'polypeptide(L)'
;SKKLVCYLCRKPGHFLSDCPEAEGSKSAKTVGTMGSCFKCGSAEHSSKDCQSKLKGEAAYRFAVCFICNQTGHLAKACPDNPKGLYPKGGGCRFCGSVEHLKSECKRKMEKVEKNDVKICTLKGSSRGIEEDYDENVVQGAPLKKQAKVVKF
;
A
#
# COMPACT_ATOMS: atom_id res chain seq x y z
N SER A 1 5.99 13.66 -16.30
CA SER A 1 7.14 12.86 -16.79
C SER A 1 7.63 11.91 -15.70
N LYS A 2 7.67 10.59 -15.97
CA LYS A 2 8.29 9.62 -15.05
C LYS A 2 9.81 9.80 -15.17
N LYS A 3 10.47 10.18 -14.07
CA LYS A 3 11.93 10.31 -14.06
C LYS A 3 12.54 8.90 -14.11
N LEU A 4 13.28 8.58 -15.18
CA LEU A 4 14.06 7.36 -15.28
C LEU A 4 15.14 7.41 -14.20
N VAL A 5 15.15 6.43 -13.29
CA VAL A 5 16.13 6.33 -12.22
C VAL A 5 16.83 4.99 -12.33
N CYS A 6 18.15 4.99 -12.17
CA CYS A 6 18.94 3.78 -12.19
C CYS A 6 18.68 2.95 -10.93
N TYR A 7 18.43 1.66 -11.11
CA TYR A 7 18.20 0.73 -9.98
C TYR A 7 19.48 0.36 -9.24
N LEU A 8 20.67 0.65 -9.80
CA LEU A 8 21.96 0.41 -9.17
C LEU A 8 22.44 1.61 -8.35
N CYS A 9 22.70 2.75 -9.00
CA CYS A 9 23.32 3.92 -8.36
C CYS A 9 22.31 4.97 -7.88
N ARG A 10 21.00 4.77 -8.11
CA ARG A 10 19.89 5.67 -7.72
C ARG A 10 19.93 7.07 -8.34
N LYS A 11 20.82 7.32 -9.31
CA LYS A 11 20.88 8.58 -10.03
C LYS A 11 19.81 8.63 -11.14
N PRO A 12 19.12 9.77 -11.32
CA PRO A 12 18.21 9.96 -12.44
C PRO A 12 18.97 10.10 -13.76
N GLY A 13 18.30 9.82 -14.88
CA GLY A 13 18.82 10.11 -16.23
C GLY A 13 19.34 8.90 -17.01
N HIS A 14 19.48 7.73 -16.38
CA HIS A 14 19.87 6.48 -17.06
C HIS A 14 19.15 5.27 -16.46
N PHE A 15 19.12 4.17 -17.22
CA PHE A 15 18.61 2.88 -16.77
C PHE A 15 19.76 1.98 -16.27
N LEU A 16 19.43 0.83 -15.69
CA LEU A 16 20.44 -0.13 -15.20
C LEU A 16 21.48 -0.49 -16.27
N SER A 17 21.06 -0.64 -17.53
CA SER A 17 21.93 -0.99 -18.66
C SER A 17 22.93 0.09 -19.05
N ASP A 18 22.64 1.35 -18.74
CA ASP A 18 23.46 2.52 -19.07
C ASP A 18 24.12 3.11 -17.80
N CYS A 19 24.25 2.30 -16.75
CA CYS A 19 24.81 2.75 -15.49
C CYS A 19 26.34 2.83 -15.56
N PRO A 20 26.96 4.02 -15.44
CA PRO A 20 28.42 4.15 -15.49
C PRO A 20 29.12 3.51 -14.29
N GLU A 21 28.37 3.23 -13.21
CA GLU A 21 28.87 2.56 -12.00
C GLU A 21 28.67 1.03 -12.04
N ALA A 22 28.17 0.46 -13.15
CA ALA A 22 27.94 -0.98 -13.30
C ALA A 22 29.21 -1.81 -13.17
N GLU A 23 30.33 -1.34 -13.75
CA GLU A 23 31.59 -2.08 -13.84
C GLU A 23 32.39 -2.11 -12.52
N GLY A 24 32.17 -1.13 -11.63
CA GLY A 24 32.92 -0.99 -10.37
C GLY A 24 32.18 -1.46 -9.12
N SER A 25 30.87 -1.71 -9.23
CA SER A 25 30.05 -2.10 -8.11
C SER A 25 30.27 -3.58 -7.80
N LYS A 26 31.08 -3.90 -6.77
CA LYS A 26 31.03 -5.23 -6.14
C LYS A 26 29.60 -5.59 -5.65
N SER A 27 28.73 -4.59 -5.54
CA SER A 27 27.28 -4.72 -5.35
C SER A 27 26.52 -5.28 -6.56
N ALA A 28 27.04 -5.19 -7.79
CA ALA A 28 26.49 -5.89 -8.95
C ALA A 28 26.59 -7.41 -8.83
N LYS A 29 27.58 -7.91 -8.07
CA LYS A 29 27.82 -9.34 -7.86
C LYS A 29 27.34 -9.87 -6.50
N THR A 30 27.19 -9.01 -5.48
CA THR A 30 26.71 -9.40 -4.14
C THR A 30 25.25 -9.01 -3.85
N VAL A 31 24.62 -8.16 -4.66
CA VAL A 31 23.16 -8.08 -4.74
C VAL A 31 22.73 -9.19 -5.69
N GLY A 32 22.82 -10.45 -5.24
CA GLY A 32 22.11 -11.52 -5.92
C GLY A 32 20.69 -11.04 -6.17
N THR A 33 20.18 -11.15 -7.39
CA THR A 33 18.86 -10.64 -7.83
C THR A 33 18.84 -9.35 -8.67
N MET A 34 19.88 -9.02 -9.44
CA MET A 34 19.74 -8.10 -10.59
C MET A 34 19.25 -8.86 -11.82
N GLY A 35 17.95 -9.18 -11.85
CA GLY A 35 17.33 -9.95 -12.94
C GLY A 35 16.79 -11.30 -12.52
N SER A 36 16.97 -11.70 -11.27
CA SER A 36 16.26 -12.84 -10.72
C SER A 36 14.98 -12.45 -9.98
N CYS A 37 14.11 -13.42 -9.82
CA CYS A 37 12.84 -13.25 -9.19
C CYS A 37 13.03 -13.01 -7.70
N PHE A 38 12.53 -11.88 -7.20
CA PHE A 38 12.57 -11.53 -5.77
C PHE A 38 11.88 -12.55 -4.84
N LYS A 39 11.06 -13.46 -5.38
CA LYS A 39 10.36 -14.49 -4.59
C LYS A 39 11.05 -15.84 -4.53
N CYS A 40 11.66 -16.29 -5.63
CA CYS A 40 12.29 -17.62 -5.72
C CYS A 40 13.77 -17.60 -6.11
N GLY A 41 14.34 -16.45 -6.46
CA GLY A 41 15.74 -16.32 -6.85
C GLY A 41 16.06 -16.75 -8.29
N SER A 42 15.07 -17.17 -9.09
CA SER A 42 15.26 -17.63 -10.48
C SER A 42 15.42 -16.47 -11.46
N ALA A 43 16.42 -16.52 -12.36
CA ALA A 43 16.63 -15.51 -13.40
C ALA A 43 15.70 -15.65 -14.62
N GLU A 44 14.89 -16.71 -14.68
CA GLU A 44 14.05 -17.02 -15.84
C GLU A 44 12.78 -16.18 -15.93
N HIS A 45 12.32 -15.61 -14.81
CA HIS A 45 11.05 -14.88 -14.77
C HIS A 45 11.08 -13.71 -13.80
N SER A 46 10.18 -12.75 -14.03
CA SER A 46 9.94 -11.64 -13.10
C SER A 46 9.06 -12.06 -11.94
N SER A 47 9.07 -11.30 -10.84
CA SER A 47 8.21 -11.57 -9.69
C SER A 47 6.70 -11.55 -9.99
N LYS A 48 6.26 -11.06 -11.14
CA LYS A 48 4.84 -11.15 -11.54
C LYS A 48 4.48 -12.54 -12.04
N ASP A 49 5.36 -13.12 -12.86
CA ASP A 49 5.21 -14.44 -13.49
C ASP A 49 5.75 -15.57 -12.61
N CYS A 50 6.17 -15.24 -11.39
CA CYS A 50 6.68 -16.23 -10.46
C CYS A 50 5.57 -17.12 -9.92
N GLN A 51 5.66 -18.41 -10.23
CA GLN A 51 4.72 -19.44 -9.80
C GLN A 51 4.95 -19.93 -8.35
N SER A 52 5.87 -19.30 -7.60
CA SER A 52 6.13 -19.68 -6.21
C SER A 52 4.89 -19.44 -5.33
N LYS A 53 4.53 -20.41 -4.48
CA LYS A 53 3.38 -20.31 -3.55
C LYS A 53 3.66 -19.46 -2.30
N LEU A 54 4.75 -18.71 -2.30
CA LEU A 54 5.25 -17.98 -1.13
C LEU A 54 4.43 -16.71 -0.95
N LYS A 55 3.76 -16.59 0.20
CA LYS A 55 2.91 -15.46 0.58
C LYS A 55 3.41 -14.83 1.88
N GLY A 56 3.02 -13.58 2.13
CA GLY A 56 3.39 -12.86 3.35
C GLY A 56 4.84 -12.38 3.38
N GLU A 57 5.43 -12.29 4.57
CA GLU A 57 6.80 -11.80 4.78
C GLU A 57 7.84 -12.67 4.07
N ALA A 58 7.66 -13.99 4.05
CA ALA A 58 8.56 -14.92 3.38
C ALA A 58 8.45 -14.89 1.85
N ALA A 59 7.50 -14.14 1.28
CA ALA A 59 7.31 -14.05 -0.16
C ALA A 59 8.51 -13.42 -0.86
N TYR A 60 9.26 -12.55 -0.19
CA TYR A 60 10.30 -11.73 -0.82
C TYR A 60 11.69 -11.99 -0.24
N ARG A 61 11.98 -13.24 0.13
CA ARG A 61 13.23 -13.58 0.81
C ARG A 61 14.50 -13.24 0.02
N PHE A 62 14.40 -13.24 -1.32
CA PHE A 62 15.50 -12.90 -2.23
C PHE A 62 15.48 -11.42 -2.63
N ALA A 63 14.46 -10.65 -2.22
CA ALA A 63 14.42 -9.22 -2.46
C ALA A 63 15.47 -8.51 -1.62
N VAL A 64 16.15 -7.54 -2.23
CA VAL A 64 17.02 -6.60 -1.53
C VAL A 64 16.24 -5.32 -1.28
N CYS A 65 16.21 -4.88 -0.02
CA CYS A 65 15.53 -3.68 0.37
C CYS A 65 16.22 -2.45 -0.20
N PHE A 66 15.46 -1.60 -0.90
CA PHE A 66 15.97 -0.36 -1.48
C PHE A 66 16.25 0.75 -0.46
N ILE A 67 15.99 0.52 0.83
CA ILE A 67 16.19 1.53 1.89
C ILE A 67 17.40 1.14 2.73
N CYS A 68 17.36 -0.02 3.40
CA CYS A 68 18.44 -0.49 4.27
C CYS A 68 19.44 -1.45 3.59
N ASN A 69 19.26 -1.76 2.30
CA ASN A 69 20.13 -2.66 1.54
C ASN A 69 20.23 -4.11 2.06
N GLN A 70 19.40 -4.49 3.03
CA GLN A 70 19.31 -5.86 3.53
C GLN A 70 18.40 -6.73 2.65
N THR A 71 18.66 -8.03 2.62
CA THR A 71 17.81 -9.00 1.90
C THR A 71 16.66 -9.48 2.77
N GLY A 72 15.57 -9.93 2.15
CA GLY A 72 14.45 -10.58 2.84
C GLY A 72 13.13 -9.82 2.78
N HIS A 73 13.17 -8.51 2.47
CA HIS A 73 12.00 -7.65 2.48
C HIS A 73 12.09 -6.55 1.41
N LEU A 74 10.94 -5.97 1.06
CA LEU A 74 10.87 -4.78 0.20
C LEU A 74 10.87 -3.51 1.06
N ALA A 75 11.18 -2.37 0.45
CA ALA A 75 11.09 -1.05 1.07
C ALA A 75 9.77 -0.81 1.84
N LYS A 76 8.64 -1.33 1.36
CA LYS A 76 7.33 -1.21 2.03
C LYS A 76 7.24 -1.90 3.39
N ALA A 77 8.00 -2.98 3.58
CA ALA A 77 8.06 -3.77 4.81
C ALA A 77 9.40 -3.54 5.55
N CYS A 78 10.15 -2.49 5.17
CA CYS A 78 11.40 -2.16 5.84
C CYS A 78 11.09 -1.41 7.14
N PRO A 79 11.64 -1.85 8.29
CA PRO A 79 11.41 -1.18 9.57
C PRO A 79 11.96 0.24 9.59
N ASP A 80 13.06 0.49 8.88
CA ASP A 80 13.72 1.79 8.78
C ASP A 80 13.17 2.68 7.65
N ASN A 81 11.98 2.40 7.10
CA ASN A 81 11.45 3.18 5.99
C ASN A 81 10.83 4.50 6.46
N PRO A 82 11.45 5.67 6.18
CA PRO A 82 10.91 6.96 6.61
C PRO A 82 9.60 7.35 5.91
N LYS A 83 9.28 6.72 4.77
CA LYS A 83 8.02 6.92 4.02
C LYS A 83 6.94 5.90 4.40
N GLY A 84 7.30 4.87 5.17
CA GLY A 84 6.47 3.74 5.52
C GLY A 84 5.77 3.08 4.32
N LEU A 85 4.56 2.60 4.54
CA LEU A 85 3.78 1.84 3.56
C LEU A 85 3.35 2.68 2.34
N TYR A 86 3.50 4.01 2.40
CA TYR A 86 3.04 4.98 1.42
C TYR A 86 4.15 5.35 0.41
N PRO A 87 4.05 4.94 -0.88
CA PRO A 87 5.13 5.14 -1.86
C PRO A 87 5.47 6.61 -2.15
N LYS A 88 4.47 7.49 -2.06
CA LYS A 88 4.65 8.95 -2.24
C LYS A 88 4.92 9.67 -0.91
N GLY A 89 5.11 8.93 0.18
CA GLY A 89 5.12 9.47 1.54
C GLY A 89 3.72 9.83 2.04
N GLY A 90 3.67 10.31 3.28
CA GLY A 90 2.44 10.60 4.02
C GLY A 90 2.05 9.45 4.95
N GLY A 91 0.88 9.57 5.56
CA GLY A 91 0.36 8.60 6.52
C GLY A 91 -1.15 8.46 6.43
N CYS A 92 -1.70 7.54 7.22
CA CYS A 92 -3.12 7.32 7.34
C CYS A 92 -3.84 8.64 7.66
N ARG A 93 -4.89 8.96 6.88
CA ARG A 93 -5.56 10.26 7.00
C ARG A 93 -6.39 10.45 8.28
N PHE A 94 -6.57 9.38 9.06
CA PHE A 94 -7.33 9.42 10.31
C PHE A 94 -6.43 9.48 11.56
N CYS A 95 -5.23 8.91 11.50
CA CYS A 95 -4.34 8.81 12.67
C CYS A 95 -2.90 9.25 12.41
N GLY A 96 -2.51 9.50 11.16
CA GLY A 96 -1.17 9.95 10.78
C GLY A 96 -0.11 8.84 10.69
N SER A 97 -0.40 7.61 11.13
CA SER A 97 0.58 6.50 11.08
C SER A 97 0.91 6.07 9.65
N VAL A 98 2.16 5.68 9.43
CA VAL A 98 2.67 5.22 8.13
C VAL A 98 2.69 3.69 8.00
N GLU A 99 2.31 2.99 9.06
CA GLU A 99 2.46 1.53 9.17
C GLU A 99 1.28 0.75 8.59
N HIS A 100 0.13 1.41 8.37
CA HIS A 100 -1.07 0.76 7.86
C HIS A 100 -1.74 1.59 6.76
N LEU A 101 -2.52 0.92 5.91
CA LEU A 101 -3.36 1.59 4.91
C LEU A 101 -4.59 2.23 5.57
N LYS A 102 -5.23 3.17 4.87
CA LYS A 102 -6.48 3.81 5.32
C LYS A 102 -7.59 2.79 5.67
N SER A 103 -7.60 1.64 5.01
CA SER A 103 -8.57 0.56 5.23
C SER A 103 -8.40 -0.08 6.62
N GLU A 104 -7.15 -0.33 7.02
CA GLU A 104 -6.77 -1.04 8.25
C GLU A 104 -6.66 -0.10 9.46
N CYS A 105 -7.19 1.12 9.36
CA CYS A 105 -7.09 2.09 10.44
C CYS A 105 -8.09 1.77 11.56
N LYS A 106 -7.61 1.23 12.68
CA LYS A 106 -8.43 0.95 13.87
C LYS A 106 -9.30 2.12 14.32
N ARG A 107 -8.74 3.34 14.33
CA ARG A 107 -9.47 4.59 14.68
C ARG A 107 -10.66 4.88 13.74
N LYS A 108 -10.62 4.41 12.49
CA LYS A 108 -11.75 4.50 11.55
C LYS A 108 -12.79 3.44 11.89
N MET A 109 -12.38 2.20 12.14
CA MET A 109 -13.27 1.09 12.48
C MET A 109 -14.07 1.38 13.75
N GLU A 110 -13.42 1.86 14.81
CA GLU A 110 -14.08 2.25 16.07
C GLU A 110 -15.14 3.36 15.89
N LYS A 111 -15.02 4.18 14.85
CA LYS A 111 -16.01 5.23 14.53
C LYS A 111 -17.19 4.70 13.72
N VAL A 112 -17.02 3.63 12.95
CA VAL A 112 -18.13 2.97 12.25
C VAL A 112 -19.00 2.24 13.27
N GLU A 113 -18.37 1.49 14.17
CA GLU A 113 -19.07 0.71 15.22
C GLU A 113 -19.92 1.57 16.16
N LYS A 114 -19.55 2.85 16.37
CA LYS A 114 -20.32 3.79 17.20
C LYS A 114 -21.42 4.54 16.44
N ASN A 115 -21.39 4.56 15.11
CA ASN A 115 -22.41 5.21 14.29
C ASN A 115 -23.52 4.23 13.87
N ASP A 116 -23.23 2.93 13.76
CA ASP A 116 -24.23 1.90 13.46
C ASP A 116 -25.22 1.64 14.62
N VAL A 117 -24.98 2.17 15.83
CA VAL A 117 -25.85 1.99 17.02
C VAL A 117 -26.81 3.18 17.22
N LYS A 118 -27.18 3.90 16.16
CA LYS A 118 -28.13 5.05 16.24
C LYS A 118 -29.33 4.95 15.30
N ILE A 119 -29.94 3.77 15.18
CA ILE A 119 -31.31 3.52 14.67
C ILE A 119 -31.78 2.26 15.44
N CYS A 120 -32.81 2.18 16.30
CA CYS A 120 -34.08 2.86 16.49
C CYS A 120 -34.43 2.96 18.00
N THR A 121 -34.76 4.14 18.50
CA THR A 121 -35.54 4.27 19.76
C THR A 121 -37.02 4.43 19.43
N LEU A 122 -37.75 3.32 19.59
CA LEU A 122 -39.13 3.18 20.06
C LEU A 122 -40.14 4.33 19.79
N LYS A 123 -41.07 4.08 18.88
CA LYS A 123 -42.50 4.41 19.07
C LYS A 123 -43.35 3.28 18.52
N GLY A 124 -43.96 2.52 19.43
CA GLY A 124 -44.93 1.49 19.07
C GLY A 124 -46.26 2.09 18.61
N SER A 125 -46.88 1.44 17.64
CA SER A 125 -48.33 1.21 17.56
C SER A 125 -48.61 0.17 16.46
N SER A 126 -49.24 -0.91 16.89
CA SER A 126 -49.93 -1.99 16.16
C SER A 126 -50.43 -1.71 14.74
N ARG A 127 -50.20 -2.65 13.80
CA ARG A 127 -51.19 -3.52 13.11
C ARG A 127 -50.46 -4.29 11.99
N GLY A 128 -50.80 -5.57 11.83
CA GLY A 128 -50.07 -6.57 11.03
C GLY A 128 -50.15 -6.45 9.51
N ILE A 129 -50.08 -7.62 8.87
CA ILE A 129 -49.85 -8.05 7.46
C ILE A 129 -48.41 -8.21 6.98
N GLU A 130 -48.28 -9.23 6.15
CA GLU A 130 -47.18 -10.17 5.94
C GLU A 130 -46.49 -9.91 4.59
N GLU A 131 -45.32 -10.52 4.43
CA GLU A 131 -44.66 -10.93 3.17
C GLU A 131 -44.00 -9.92 2.20
N ASP A 132 -42.72 -10.25 1.97
CA ASP A 132 -41.97 -10.30 0.72
C ASP A 132 -41.10 -9.14 0.18
N TYR A 133 -39.85 -9.56 -0.06
CA TYR A 133 -38.86 -9.12 -1.06
C TYR A 133 -37.92 -7.92 -0.78
N ASP A 134 -36.66 -8.27 -0.55
CA ASP A 134 -35.47 -7.40 -0.61
C ASP A 134 -34.96 -7.30 -2.06
N GLU A 135 -34.70 -6.09 -2.56
CA GLU A 135 -33.34 -5.68 -2.98
C GLU A 135 -33.31 -4.22 -3.47
N ASN A 136 -32.81 -3.37 -2.58
CA ASN A 136 -31.90 -2.23 -2.76
C ASN A 136 -32.14 -1.18 -3.87
N VAL A 137 -32.59 -0.02 -3.38
CA VAL A 137 -32.79 1.28 -4.05
C VAL A 137 -31.48 2.09 -4.16
N VAL A 138 -31.16 2.44 -5.40
CA VAL A 138 -30.79 3.78 -5.94
C VAL A 138 -29.93 4.73 -5.07
N GLN A 139 -28.71 4.93 -5.58
CA GLN A 139 -28.00 6.21 -5.83
C GLN A 139 -28.30 7.44 -4.94
N GLY A 140 -27.28 7.92 -4.22
CA GLY A 140 -27.33 9.18 -3.46
C GLY A 140 -26.12 10.10 -3.69
N ALA A 141 -26.32 11.10 -4.55
CA ALA A 141 -25.76 12.45 -4.72
C ALA A 141 -24.47 12.95 -4.00
N PRO A 142 -23.74 13.93 -4.61
CA PRO A 142 -22.49 14.47 -4.10
C PRO A 142 -22.70 15.56 -3.03
N LEU A 143 -22.02 15.42 -1.88
CA LEU A 143 -22.05 16.44 -0.82
C LEU A 143 -21.05 17.58 -1.12
N LYS A 144 -21.59 18.79 -1.21
CA LYS A 144 -20.90 20.06 -1.46
C LYS A 144 -19.90 20.40 -0.33
N LYS A 145 -18.74 20.93 -0.71
CA LYS A 145 -17.71 21.45 0.21
C LYS A 145 -18.04 22.90 0.59
N GLN A 146 -17.99 23.22 1.88
CA GLN A 146 -18.00 24.60 2.35
C GLN A 146 -16.57 25.09 2.59
N ALA A 147 -16.24 26.25 2.04
CA ALA A 147 -14.99 26.96 2.25
C ALA A 147 -15.00 27.67 3.62
N LYS A 148 -13.90 27.58 4.36
CA LYS A 148 -13.69 28.38 5.58
C LYS A 148 -12.76 29.54 5.27
N VAL A 149 -13.28 30.74 5.50
CA VAL A 149 -12.60 32.03 5.45
C VAL A 149 -11.56 32.09 6.57
N VAL A 150 -10.34 32.50 6.23
CA VAL A 150 -9.29 32.84 7.18
C VAL A 150 -9.47 34.32 7.51
N LYS A 151 -9.62 34.66 8.80
CA LYS A 151 -9.59 36.04 9.27
C LYS A 151 -8.13 36.47 9.50
N PHE A 152 -7.86 37.69 9.07
CA PHE A 152 -6.58 38.40 9.09
C PHE A 152 -6.05 38.62 10.49
#